data_AF-A0A0F9HUW9-F1
#
_entry.id   AF-A0A0F9HUW9-F1
#
_cell.length_a   1.000
_cell.length_b   1.000
_cell.length_c   1.000
_cell.angle_alpha   90.00
_cell.angle_beta   90.00
_cell.angle_gamma   90.00
#
_symmetry.space_group_name_H-M   'P 1'
#
loop_
_entity.id
_entity.type
_entity.pdbx_description
1 polymer ?
#
loop_
_entity_poly.entity_id
_entity_poly.type
_entity_poly.pdbx_seq_one_letter_code
_entity_poly.pdbx_strand_id
1 'polypeptide(L)' 'MTKNELYYLTHALNSMEMYLDVAERHIEARGLGIFPGLINLAGYLKTAQMIANDALKKVKAERSEEGGRDRP' A
#
# COMPACT_ATOMS: atom_id res chain seq x y z
N MET A 1 13.39 4.77 8.37
CA MET A 1 12.92 3.68 7.51
C MET A 1 13.87 3.58 6.33
N THR A 2 14.45 2.42 6.09
CA THR A 2 15.35 2.17 4.95
C THR A 2 14.54 1.98 3.66
N LYS A 3 15.21 2.06 2.51
CA LYS A 3 14.59 1.80 1.20
C LYS A 3 13.96 0.41 1.12
N ASN A 4 14.64 -0.60 1.66
CA ASN A 4 14.14 -1.97 1.67
C ASN A 4 12.91 -2.11 2.56
N GLU A 5 12.92 -1.51 3.76
CA GLU A 5 11.75 -1.47 4.65
C GLU A 5 10.53 -0.83 3.98
N LEU A 6 10.74 0.24 3.21
CA LEU A 6 9.65 0.88 2.48
C LEU A 6 9.08 -0.01 1.37
N TYR A 7 9.92 -0.72 0.61
CA TYR A 7 9.45 -1.70 -0.38
C TYR A 7 8.66 -2.84 0.25
N TYR A 8 9.17 -3.41 1.35
CA TYR A 8 8.48 -4.48 2.07
C TYR A 8 7.15 -4.00 2.66
N LEU A 9 7.12 -2.77 3.21
CA LEU A 9 5.89 -2.16 3.71
C LEU A 9 4.87 -2.00 2.59
N THR A 10 5.23 -1.41 1.45
CA THR A 10 4.31 -1.26 0.31
C THR A 10 3.81 -2.62 -0.19
N HIS A 11 4.69 -3.62 -0.25
CA HIS A 11 4.28 -4.98 -0.62
C HIS A 11 3.27 -5.57 0.37
N ALA A 12 3.54 -5.48 1.67
CA ALA A 12 2.65 -5.97 2.71
C ALA A 12 1.27 -5.29 2.67
N LEU A 13 1.24 -3.96 2.47
CA LEU A 13 0.00 -3.20 2.35
C LEU A 13 -0.83 -3.66 1.13
N ASN A 14 -0.19 -3.92 -0.01
CA ASN A 14 -0.89 -4.44 -1.19
C ASN A 14 -1.41 -5.87 -0.97
N SER A 15 -0.67 -6.71 -0.25
CA SER A 15 -1.15 -8.05 0.14
C SER A 15 -2.36 -7.98 1.07
N MET A 16 -2.38 -7.03 2.01
CA MET A 16 -3.52 -6.80 2.90
C MET A 16 -4.80 -6.39 2.14
N GLU A 17 -4.67 -5.64 1.04
CA GLU A 17 -5.82 -5.25 0.20
C GLU A 17 -6.48 -6.47 -0.43
N MET A 18 -5.68 -7.45 -0.89
CA MET A 18 -6.23 -8.72 -1.40
C MET A 18 -6.94 -9.54 -0.32
N TYR A 19 -6.38 -9.61 0.90
CA TYR A 19 -7.04 -10.33 1.99
C TYR A 19 -8.35 -9.68 2.40
N LEU A 20 -8.42 -8.35 2.33
CA LEU A 20 -9.63 -7.60 2.62
C LEU A 20 -10.73 -7.88 1.59
N ASP A 21 -10.41 -7.89 0.30
CA ASP A 21 -11.34 -8.25 -0.79
C ASP A 21 -11.87 -9.70 -0.60
N VAL A 22 -10.99 -10.64 -0.26
CA VAL A 22 -11.41 -12.02 0.04
C VAL A 22 -12.35 -12.08 1.26
N ALA A 23 -12.08 -11.30 2.31
CA ALA A 23 -12.93 -11.24 3.50
C ALA A 23 -14.31 -10.62 3.19
N GLU A 24 -14.35 -9.54 2.41
CA GLU A 24 -15.59 -8.90 1.93
C GLU A 24 -16.44 -9.90 1.15
N ARG A 25 -15.86 -10.58 0.15
CA ARG A 25 -16.56 -11.60 -0.63
C ARG A 25 -17.06 -12.77 0.24
N HIS A 26 -16.29 -13.16 1.25
CA HIS A 26 -16.71 -14.23 2.16
C HIS A 26 -17.91 -13.83 3.02
N ILE A 27 -17.94 -12.59 3.49
CA ILE A 27 -19.04 -12.01 4.27
C ILE A 27 -20.28 -11.90 3.38
N GLU A 28 -20.15 -11.36 2.17
CA GLU A 28 -21.22 -11.26 1.18
C GLU A 28 -21.79 -12.64 0.81
N ALA A 29 -20.93 -13.63 0.56
CA ALA A 29 -21.35 -14.99 0.23
C ALA A 29 -22.14 -15.68 1.36
N ARG A 30 -21.92 -15.25 2.61
CA ARG A 30 -22.69 -15.73 3.78
C ARG A 30 -23.96 -14.92 4.04
N GLY A 31 -24.26 -13.92 3.22
CA GLY A 31 -25.39 -13.01 3.43
C GLY A 31 -25.23 -12.16 4.69
N LEU A 32 -24.00 -12.02 5.19
CA LEU A 32 -23.70 -11.16 6.32
C LEU A 32 -23.56 -9.72 5.83
N GLY A 33 -24.12 -8.76 6.57
CA GLY A 33 -23.87 -7.35 6.28
C GLY A 33 -22.41 -6.99 6.51
N ILE A 34 -21.83 -6.16 5.64
CA ILE A 34 -20.52 -5.57 5.86
C ILE A 34 -20.57 -4.75 7.15
N PHE A 35 -19.75 -5.12 8.13
CA PHE A 35 -19.73 -4.44 9.42
C PHE A 35 -18.80 -3.23 9.41
N PRO A 36 -19.08 -2.17 10.21
CA PRO A 36 -18.32 -0.92 10.17
C PRO A 36 -16.81 -1.06 10.40
N GLY A 37 -16.40 -2.06 11.18
CA GLY A 37 -14.98 -2.35 11.42
C GLY A 37 -14.21 -2.70 10.15
N LEU A 38 -14.84 -3.42 9.21
CA LEU A 38 -14.22 -3.79 7.94
C LEU A 38 -14.04 -2.56 7.03
N ILE A 39 -15.05 -1.68 6.99
CA ILE A 39 -15.00 -0.41 6.26
C ILE A 39 -13.88 0.49 6.79
N ASN A 40 -13.76 0.60 8.11
CA ASN A 40 -12.70 1.39 8.74
C ASN A 40 -11.31 0.81 8.42
N LEU A 41 -11.18 -0.52 8.45
CA LEU A 41 -9.93 -1.18 8.09
C LEU A 41 -9.55 -0.90 6.63
N ALA A 42 -10.51 -0.96 5.71
CA ALA A 42 -10.32 -0.58 4.30
C ALA A 42 -9.80 0.85 4.16
N GLY A 43 -10.43 1.78 4.88
CA GLY A 43 -10.04 3.19 4.89
C GLY A 43 -8.61 3.41 5.39
N TYR A 44 -8.27 2.83 6.55
CA TYR A 44 -6.91 2.95 7.10
C TYR A 44 -5.85 2.32 6.20
N LEU A 45 -6.16 1.17 5.59
CA LEU A 45 -5.28 0.53 4.64
C LEU A 45 -5.02 1.44 3.43
N LYS A 46 -6.06 2.09 2.90
CA LYS A 46 -5.92 3.01 1.77
C LYS A 46 -5.06 4.22 2.12
N THR A 47 -5.25 4.79 3.30
CA THR A 47 -4.41 5.89 3.79
C THR A 47 -2.95 5.46 3.92
N ALA A 48 -2.68 4.28 4.48
CA ALA A 48 -1.32 3.76 4.62
C ALA A 48 -0.66 3.52 3.25
N GLN A 49 -1.37 2.95 2.28
CA GLN A 49 -0.88 2.78 0.90
C GLN A 49 -0.54 4.12 0.25
N MET A 50 -1.37 5.14 0.41
CA MET A 50 -1.13 6.48 -0.15
C MET A 50 0.16 7.08 0.40
N ILE A 51 0.36 7.04 1.72
CA ILE A 51 1.58 7.53 2.38
C ILE A 51 2.81 6.77 1.90
N ALA A 52 2.74 5.42 1.87
CA ALA A 52 3.85 4.59 1.45
C ALA A 52 4.23 4.81 -0.02
N ASN A 53 3.24 4.94 -0.91
CA ASN A 53 3.48 5.20 -2.33
C ASN A 53 4.12 6.56 -2.57
N ASP A 54 3.71 7.59 -1.84
CA ASP A 54 4.32 8.92 -1.97
C ASP A 54 5.76 8.93 -1.46
N ALA A 55 6.05 8.23 -0.36
CA ALA A 55 7.43 8.01 0.07
C ALA A 55 8.25 7.25 -0.99
N LEU A 56 7.66 6.22 -1.62
CA LEU A 56 8.34 5.42 -2.64
C LEU A 56 8.66 6.24 -3.90
N LYS A 57 7.76 7.13 -4.31
CA LYS A 57 7.98 8.05 -5.45
C LYS A 57 9.16 8.98 -5.18
N LYS A 58 9.27 9.56 -3.97
CA LYS A 58 10.39 10.42 -3.59
C LYS A 58 11.73 9.69 -3.68
N VAL A 59 11.81 8.48 -3.10
CA VAL A 59 13.00 7.63 -3.16
C VAL A 59 13.37 7.18 -4.59
N LYS A 60 12.38 7.09 -5.50
CA LYS A 60 12.63 6.81 -6.93
C LYS A 60 13.12 8.05 -7.69
N ALA A 61 12.62 9.23 -7.34
CA ALA A 61 13.02 10.50 -7.99
C ALA A 61 14.49 10.86 -7.67
N GLU A 62 14.93 10.65 -6.43
CA GLU A 62 16.33 10.86 -6.00
C GLU A 62 17.32 10.06 -6.87
N ARG A 63 16.96 8.85 -7.30
CA ARG A 63 17.79 8.02 -8.20
C ARG A 63 17.98 8.62 -9.60
N SER A 64 17.03 9.38 -10.10
CA SER A 64 17.09 9.96 -11.44
C SER A 64 18.01 11.18 -11.49
N GLU A 65 18.18 11.89 -10.36
CA GLU A 65 19.06 13.05 -10.26
C GLU A 65 20.53 12.66 -10.07
N GLU A 66 20.83 11.53 -9.42
CA GLU A 66 22.19 11.00 -9.28
C GLU A 66 22.75 10.40 -10.58
N GLY A 67 21.91 9.79 -11.42
CA GLY A 67 22.33 9.18 -12.70
C GLY A 67 22.50 10.17 -13.87
N GLY A 68 22.19 11.45 -13.66
CA GLY A 68 22.23 12.50 -14.68
C GLY A 68 23.41 13.48 -14.58
N ARG A 69 24.15 13.48 -13.46
CA ARG A 69 25.25 14.45 -13.22
C ARG A 69 26.63 14.01 -13.75
N ASP A 70 26.78 12.77 -14.20
CA ASP A 70 28.03 12.20 -14.72
C ASP A 70 27.93 11.79 -16.20
N ARG A 71 27.29 12.61 -17.05
CA ARG A 71 27.41 12.44 -18.50
C ARG A 71 28.35 13.54 -19.03
N PRO A 72 29.52 13.17 -19.59
CA PRO A 72 30.47 14.12 -20.18
C PRO A 72 29.89 14.83 -21.40
#